data_AF-A0A8K0XJP4-F1
#
_entry.id   AF-A0A8K0XJP4-F1
#
_cell.length_a   1.000
_cell.length_b   1.000
_cell.length_c   1.000
_cell.angle_alpha   90.00
_cell.angle_beta   90.00
_cell.angle_gamma   90.00
#
_symmetry.space_group_name_H-M   'P 1'
#
loop_
_entity.id
_entity.type
_entity.pdbx_description
1 polymer ?
#
loop_
_entity_poly.entity_id
_entity_poly.type
_entity_poly.pdbx_seq_one_letter_code
_entity_poly.pdbx_strand_id
1 'polypeptide(L)'
;SATQLYNFSEQQLYVILQLSDKFQSEDGIKFAIDHLALHDMPPLLRMSLGIKYRVQEWVRTAANQFMRQPVGSLSVEDFRQLGDIAHIIYRRHDELEDRRKSASLGPPSFRTSIGPASGCTPEAHTSCHNAWGSFWTRQVPKLLLHPDKAQVKVFDTPAPSGLNPACRAAFLDGVRHFKYEVLHFETYIMQEGVAEIITHFAASA
;
A
#
# COMPACT_ATOMS: atom_id res chain seq x y z
N SER A 1 39.74 -16.76 12.93
CA SER A 1 39.70 -17.38 11.59
C SER A 1 38.74 -16.55 10.76
N ALA A 2 39.25 -15.78 9.80
CA ALA A 2 38.44 -14.90 8.98
C ALA A 2 37.66 -15.73 7.97
N THR A 3 36.34 -15.80 8.11
CA THR A 3 35.46 -16.32 7.06
C THR A 3 35.64 -15.41 5.85
N GLN A 4 36.43 -15.84 4.88
CA GLN A 4 36.35 -15.27 3.53
C GLN A 4 34.91 -15.47 3.07
N LEU A 5 34.13 -14.37 3.10
CA LEU A 5 32.80 -14.33 2.52
C LEU A 5 32.98 -14.52 1.01
N TYR A 6 32.89 -15.77 0.55
CA TYR A 6 32.77 -16.07 -0.87
C TYR A 6 31.53 -15.34 -1.38
N ASN A 7 31.74 -14.34 -2.23
CA ASN A 7 30.65 -13.58 -2.82
C ASN A 7 30.10 -14.39 -4.01
N PHE A 8 29.10 -15.22 -3.74
CA PHE A 8 28.40 -15.97 -4.78
C PHE A 8 27.49 -15.03 -5.58
N SER A 9 27.40 -15.23 -6.89
CA SER A 9 26.40 -14.53 -7.69
C SER A 9 24.99 -15.06 -7.39
N GLU A 10 23.97 -14.24 -7.62
CA GLU A 10 22.56 -14.64 -7.49
C GLU A 10 22.25 -15.93 -8.29
N GLN A 11 22.81 -16.02 -9.50
CA GLN A 11 22.64 -17.19 -10.37
C GLN A 11 23.29 -18.45 -9.79
N GLN A 12 24.47 -18.33 -9.16
CA GLN A 12 25.12 -19.45 -8.46
C GLN A 12 24.30 -19.90 -7.27
N LEU A 13 23.76 -18.96 -6.49
CA LEU A 13 22.91 -19.27 -5.35
C LEU A 13 21.61 -19.97 -5.77
N TYR A 14 21.01 -19.61 -6.91
CA TYR A 14 19.86 -20.35 -7.46
C TYR A 14 20.21 -21.77 -7.86
N VAL A 15 21.35 -21.98 -8.51
CA VAL A 15 21.83 -23.33 -8.86
C VAL A 15 22.06 -24.16 -7.60
N ILE A 16 22.70 -23.58 -6.58
CA ILE A 16 22.89 -24.23 -5.28
C ILE A 16 21.53 -24.61 -4.69
N LEU A 17 20.60 -23.66 -4.59
CA LEU A 17 19.26 -23.90 -4.04
C LEU A 17 18.52 -25.03 -4.78
N GLN A 18 18.54 -25.02 -6.11
CA GLN A 18 17.90 -26.06 -6.94
C GLN A 18 18.55 -27.43 -6.78
N LEU A 19 19.88 -27.50 -6.74
CA LEU A 19 20.60 -28.76 -6.54
C LEU A 19 20.38 -29.29 -5.12
N SER A 20 20.46 -28.43 -4.12
CA SER A 20 20.22 -28.80 -2.72
C SER A 20 18.79 -29.29 -2.52
N ASP A 21 17.78 -28.67 -3.14
CA ASP A 21 16.40 -29.18 -3.17
C ASP A 21 16.32 -30.56 -3.82
N LYS A 22 16.89 -30.71 -5.02
CA LYS A 22 16.91 -31.98 -5.77
C LYS A 22 17.57 -33.12 -5.00
N PHE A 23 18.62 -32.83 -4.23
CA PHE A 23 19.37 -33.80 -3.43
C PHE A 23 18.99 -33.80 -1.94
N GLN A 24 17.90 -33.11 -1.56
CA GLN A 24 17.39 -33.06 -0.19
C GLN A 24 18.43 -32.60 0.86
N SER A 25 19.30 -31.67 0.49
CA SER A 25 20.31 -31.09 1.38
C SER A 25 19.75 -29.85 2.08
N GLU A 26 19.25 -30.01 3.30
CA GLU A 26 18.69 -28.93 4.12
C GLU A 26 19.70 -27.79 4.36
N ASP A 27 20.96 -28.14 4.65
CA ASP A 27 22.04 -27.16 4.86
C ASP A 27 22.29 -26.31 3.62
N GLY A 28 22.26 -26.92 2.43
CA GLY A 28 22.45 -26.20 1.18
C GLY A 28 21.27 -25.30 0.82
N ILE A 29 20.03 -25.75 1.11
CA ILE A 29 18.83 -24.91 0.99
C ILE A 29 18.93 -23.70 1.91
N LYS A 30 19.24 -23.94 3.20
CA LYS A 30 19.40 -22.88 4.20
C LYS A 30 20.51 -21.90 3.81
N PHE A 31 21.68 -22.42 3.41
CA PHE A 31 22.80 -21.60 2.94
C PHE A 31 22.38 -20.69 1.78
N ALA A 32 21.73 -21.24 0.76
CA ALA A 32 21.33 -20.46 -0.41
C ALA A 32 20.26 -19.42 -0.06
N ILE A 33 19.28 -19.75 0.78
CA ILE A 33 18.27 -18.80 1.27
C ILE A 33 18.93 -17.65 2.04
N ASP A 34 19.80 -17.94 3.00
CA ASP A 34 20.44 -16.91 3.82
C ASP A 34 21.26 -15.93 2.97
N HIS A 35 21.92 -16.42 1.92
CA HIS A 35 22.70 -15.57 1.01
C HIS A 35 21.83 -14.84 -0.02
N LEU A 36 20.81 -15.48 -0.59
CA LEU A 36 19.87 -14.83 -1.51
C LEU A 36 19.12 -13.68 -0.85
N ALA A 37 18.87 -13.75 0.47
CA ALA A 37 18.25 -12.68 1.23
C ALA A 37 19.07 -11.37 1.22
N LEU A 38 20.37 -11.43 0.90
CA LEU A 38 21.26 -10.28 0.76
C LEU A 38 21.17 -9.62 -0.63
N HIS A 39 20.52 -10.28 -1.60
CA HIS A 39 20.34 -9.76 -2.96
C HIS A 39 18.98 -9.06 -3.14
N ASP A 40 18.95 -8.06 -4.02
CA ASP A 40 17.71 -7.40 -4.40
C ASP A 40 16.96 -8.25 -5.44
N MET A 41 16.06 -9.10 -4.95
CA MET A 41 15.24 -9.97 -5.79
C MET A 41 13.94 -9.27 -6.21
N PRO A 42 13.51 -9.44 -7.48
CA PRO A 42 12.18 -9.03 -7.92
C PRO A 42 11.06 -9.63 -7.04
N PRO A 43 9.96 -8.89 -6.77
CA PRO A 43 8.89 -9.35 -5.89
C PRO A 43 8.32 -10.72 -6.26
N LEU A 44 8.12 -10.96 -7.56
CA LEU A 44 7.58 -12.23 -8.06
C LEU A 44 8.49 -13.40 -7.74
N LEU A 45 9.79 -13.27 -8.05
CA LEU A 45 10.77 -14.31 -7.78
C LEU A 45 10.89 -14.59 -6.28
N ARG A 46 10.93 -13.53 -5.46
CA ARG A 46 10.94 -13.63 -4.00
C ARG A 46 9.69 -14.35 -3.46
N MET A 47 8.51 -14.05 -4.01
CA MET A 47 7.26 -14.72 -3.65
C MET A 47 7.30 -16.20 -4.02
N SER A 48 7.63 -16.53 -5.28
CA SER A 48 7.65 -17.92 -5.76
C SER A 48 8.62 -18.80 -4.97
N LEU A 49 9.82 -18.30 -4.69
CA LEU A 49 10.79 -19.02 -3.87
C LEU A 49 10.36 -19.10 -2.40
N GLY A 50 9.78 -18.04 -1.85
CA GLY A 50 9.24 -18.02 -0.49
C GLY A 50 8.14 -19.06 -0.30
N ILE A 51 7.25 -19.22 -1.28
CA ILE A 51 6.22 -20.25 -1.29
C ILE A 51 6.85 -21.63 -1.40
N LYS A 52 7.70 -21.85 -2.41
CA LYS A 52 8.32 -23.16 -2.69
C LYS A 52 9.13 -23.70 -1.51
N TYR A 53 9.96 -22.85 -0.90
CA TYR A 53 10.89 -23.23 0.17
C TYR A 53 10.41 -22.82 1.57
N ARG A 54 9.12 -22.43 1.69
CA ARG A 54 8.47 -22.08 2.96
C ARG A 54 9.14 -20.95 3.75
N VAL A 55 9.68 -19.95 3.07
CA VAL A 55 10.31 -18.77 3.70
C VAL A 55 9.27 -17.66 3.88
N GLN A 56 8.55 -17.69 5.00
CA GLN A 56 7.44 -16.75 5.28
C GLN A 56 7.84 -15.27 5.16
N GLU A 57 9.05 -14.90 5.57
CA GLU A 57 9.51 -13.51 5.51
C GLU A 57 9.67 -13.01 4.06
N TRP A 58 10.04 -13.90 3.14
CA TRP A 58 10.11 -13.58 1.71
C TRP A 58 8.71 -13.37 1.13
N VAL A 59 7.76 -14.21 1.50
CA VAL A 59 6.34 -14.06 1.13
C VAL A 59 5.81 -12.72 1.64
N ARG A 60 6.06 -12.38 2.91
CA ARG A 60 5.65 -11.11 3.53
C ARG A 60 6.25 -9.90 2.81
N THR A 61 7.55 -9.95 2.53
CA THR A 61 8.26 -8.86 1.86
C THR A 61 7.73 -8.66 0.44
N ALA A 62 7.57 -9.74 -0.32
CA ALA A 62 7.02 -9.68 -1.67
C ALA A 62 5.56 -9.20 -1.67
N ALA A 63 4.71 -9.69 -0.76
CA ALA A 63 3.34 -9.24 -0.62
C ALA A 63 3.26 -7.72 -0.38
N ASN A 64 4.11 -7.18 0.50
CA ASN A 64 4.19 -5.74 0.72
C ASN A 64 4.57 -4.96 -0.56
N GLN A 65 5.48 -5.49 -1.38
CA GLN A 65 5.86 -4.89 -2.65
C GLN A 65 4.69 -4.92 -3.65
N PHE A 66 3.99 -6.05 -3.78
CA PHE A 66 2.80 -6.20 -4.63
C PHE A 66 1.66 -5.25 -4.25
N MET A 67 1.46 -5.01 -2.94
CA MET A 67 0.41 -4.11 -2.45
C MET A 67 0.74 -2.63 -2.70
N ARG A 68 2.02 -2.28 -2.87
CA ARG A 68 2.47 -0.89 -3.10
C ARG A 68 2.58 -0.51 -4.57
N GLN A 69 2.78 -1.46 -5.47
CA GLN A 69 2.86 -1.19 -6.90
C GLN A 69 1.46 -1.11 -7.54
N PRO A 70 1.26 -0.35 -8.63
CA PRO A 70 -0.01 -0.34 -9.35
C PRO A 70 -0.38 -1.72 -9.88
N VAL A 71 -1.66 -2.13 -9.76
CA VAL A 71 -2.10 -3.45 -10.27
C VAL A 71 -1.82 -3.63 -11.77
N GLY A 72 -1.87 -2.53 -12.55
CA GLY A 72 -1.57 -2.54 -13.98
C GLY A 72 -0.10 -2.80 -14.32
N SER A 73 0.82 -2.82 -13.35
CA SER A 73 2.22 -3.20 -13.58
C SER A 73 2.43 -4.71 -13.65
N LEU A 74 1.41 -5.52 -13.30
CA LEU A 74 1.47 -6.97 -13.35
C LEU A 74 1.04 -7.48 -14.72
N SER A 75 1.90 -8.27 -15.35
CA SER A 75 1.59 -8.97 -16.59
C SER A 75 0.68 -10.17 -16.35
N VAL A 76 -0.01 -10.63 -17.41
CA VAL A 76 -0.81 -11.87 -17.37
C VAL A 76 0.02 -13.07 -16.91
N GLU A 77 1.30 -13.11 -17.27
CA GLU A 77 2.21 -14.17 -16.85
C GLU A 77 2.53 -14.10 -15.35
N ASP A 78 2.66 -12.89 -14.78
CA ASP A 78 2.84 -12.71 -13.33
C ASP A 78 1.59 -13.21 -12.58
N PHE A 79 0.39 -12.89 -13.07
CA PHE A 79 -0.86 -13.41 -12.52
C PHE A 79 -0.91 -14.94 -12.55
N ARG A 80 -0.48 -15.55 -13.67
CA ARG A 80 -0.43 -17.01 -13.81
C ARG A 80 0.53 -17.65 -12.81
N GLN A 81 1.68 -17.02 -12.55
CA GLN A 81 2.67 -17.51 -11.59
C GLN A 81 2.24 -17.33 -10.13
N LEU A 82 1.50 -16.25 -9.83
CA LEU A 82 0.98 -15.97 -8.49
C LEU A 82 -0.21 -16.87 -8.10
N GLY A 83 -0.98 -17.36 -9.07
CA GLY A 83 -2.13 -18.23 -8.81
C GLY A 83 -3.18 -17.56 -7.92
N ASP A 84 -3.64 -18.24 -6.87
CA ASP A 84 -4.67 -17.74 -5.96
C ASP A 84 -4.28 -16.43 -5.23
N ILE A 85 -2.97 -16.23 -4.99
CA ILE A 85 -2.46 -14.99 -4.38
C ILE A 85 -2.74 -13.79 -5.29
N ALA A 86 -2.75 -13.99 -6.61
CA ALA A 86 -3.06 -12.94 -7.57
C ALA A 86 -4.49 -12.40 -7.39
N HIS A 87 -5.44 -13.27 -7.04
CA HIS A 87 -6.82 -12.86 -6.74
C HIS A 87 -6.89 -11.98 -5.49
N ILE A 88 -6.14 -12.33 -4.43
CA ILE A 88 -6.06 -11.53 -3.21
C ILE A 88 -5.48 -10.14 -3.52
N ILE A 89 -4.37 -10.10 -4.27
CA ILE A 89 -3.72 -8.84 -4.70
C ILE A 89 -4.70 -7.98 -5.50
N TYR A 90 -5.34 -8.56 -6.53
CA TYR A 90 -6.27 -7.84 -7.39
C TYR A 90 -7.45 -7.27 -6.60
N ARG A 91 -8.11 -8.08 -5.78
CA ARG A 91 -9.27 -7.65 -4.99
C ARG A 91 -8.92 -6.51 -4.03
N ARG A 92 -7.73 -6.52 -3.43
CA ARG A 92 -7.29 -5.44 -2.53
C ARG A 92 -6.95 -4.16 -3.28
N HIS A 93 -6.41 -4.27 -4.51
CA HIS A 93 -6.24 -3.10 -5.39
C HIS A 93 -7.59 -2.52 -5.85
N ASP A 94 -8.56 -3.37 -6.17
CA ASP A 94 -9.91 -2.95 -6.53
C ASP A 94 -10.59 -2.21 -5.36
N GLU A 95 -10.52 -2.78 -4.15
CA GLU A 95 -11.01 -2.14 -2.92
C GLU A 95 -10.32 -0.78 -2.68
N LEU A 96 -9.00 -0.71 -2.88
CA LEU A 96 -8.23 0.53 -2.75
C LEU A 96 -8.69 1.60 -3.76
N GLU A 97 -8.91 1.20 -5.01
CA GLU A 97 -9.38 2.08 -6.07
C GLU A 97 -10.80 2.59 -5.80
N ASP A 98 -11.70 1.72 -5.37
CA ASP A 98 -13.07 2.08 -5.00
C ASP A 98 -13.12 3.04 -3.82
N ARG A 99 -12.28 2.81 -2.80
CA ARG A 99 -12.15 3.74 -1.66
C ARG A 99 -11.62 5.10 -2.10
N ARG A 100 -10.62 5.13 -2.99
CA ARG A 100 -10.11 6.39 -3.57
C ARG A 100 -11.18 7.14 -4.35
N LYS A 101 -11.93 6.44 -5.20
CA LYS A 101 -13.05 7.01 -5.97
C LYS A 101 -14.10 7.57 -5.02
N SER A 102 -14.53 6.80 -4.03
CA SER A 102 -15.51 7.23 -3.03
C SER A 102 -15.06 8.48 -2.27
N ALA A 103 -13.83 8.49 -1.74
CA ALA A 103 -13.26 9.64 -1.05
C ALA A 103 -13.07 10.87 -1.96
N SER A 104 -12.95 10.67 -3.27
CA SER A 104 -12.84 11.76 -4.25
C SER A 104 -14.17 12.46 -4.57
N LEU A 105 -15.32 11.78 -4.39
CA LEU A 105 -16.64 12.32 -4.73
C LEU A 105 -17.02 13.55 -3.90
N GLY A 106 -16.55 13.63 -2.65
CA GLY A 106 -16.84 14.76 -1.79
C GLY A 106 -16.13 14.67 -0.44
N PRO A 107 -16.05 15.80 0.28
CA PRO A 107 -15.53 15.79 1.63
C PRO A 107 -16.43 14.93 2.52
N PRO A 108 -15.90 14.36 3.62
CA PRO A 108 -16.68 13.51 4.49
C PRO A 108 -17.89 14.26 5.05
N SER A 109 -18.96 13.52 5.33
CA SER A 109 -20.30 14.04 5.65
C SER A 109 -20.43 14.71 7.03
N PHE A 110 -19.35 15.26 7.59
CA PHE A 110 -19.39 16.10 8.80
C PHE A 110 -19.80 17.55 8.51
N ARG A 111 -20.26 17.84 7.29
CA ARG A 111 -20.69 19.20 6.89
C ARG A 111 -21.72 19.80 7.83
N THR A 112 -22.49 18.99 8.55
CA THR A 112 -23.51 19.44 9.50
C THR A 112 -23.05 19.45 10.95
N SER A 113 -21.95 18.74 11.28
CA SER A 113 -21.46 18.62 12.66
C SER A 113 -20.39 19.63 13.03
N ILE A 114 -19.72 20.24 12.05
CA ILE A 114 -18.74 21.30 12.29
C ILE A 114 -19.45 22.65 12.30
N GLY A 115 -19.63 23.22 13.50
CA GLY A 115 -20.16 24.57 13.68
C GLY A 115 -19.17 25.66 13.22
N PRO A 116 -19.60 26.94 13.24
CA PRO A 116 -18.73 28.06 12.92
C PRO A 116 -17.51 28.10 13.86
N ALA A 117 -16.31 28.20 13.29
CA ALA A 117 -15.09 28.36 14.07
C ALA A 117 -14.92 29.81 14.56
N SER A 118 -13.91 30.06 15.40
CA SER A 118 -13.61 31.38 15.92
C SER A 118 -13.42 32.42 14.80
N GLY A 119 -14.12 33.55 14.91
CA GLY A 119 -14.08 34.62 13.91
C GLY A 119 -14.84 34.31 12.61
N CYS A 120 -15.68 33.27 12.59
CA CYS A 120 -16.58 32.97 11.49
C CYS A 120 -18.04 33.17 11.93
N THR A 121 -18.77 34.09 11.30
CA THR A 121 -20.21 34.22 11.55
C THR A 121 -20.96 33.03 10.94
N PRO A 122 -22.20 32.72 11.38
CA PRO A 122 -23.01 31.66 10.78
C PRO A 122 -23.15 31.81 9.25
N GLU A 123 -23.34 33.04 8.75
CA GLU A 123 -23.47 33.33 7.31
C GLU A 123 -22.15 33.09 6.57
N ALA A 124 -21.04 33.56 7.14
CA ALA A 124 -19.70 33.34 6.59
C ALA A 124 -19.30 31.85 6.62
N HIS A 125 -19.85 31.07 7.56
CA HIS A 125 -19.58 29.64 7.68
C HIS A 125 -20.20 28.85 6.53
N THR A 126 -21.38 29.25 6.04
CA THR A 126 -21.95 28.69 4.80
C THR A 126 -21.00 28.89 3.62
N SER A 127 -20.42 30.08 3.47
CA SER A 127 -19.41 30.34 2.44
C SER A 127 -18.15 29.48 2.63
N CYS A 128 -17.70 29.27 3.87
CA CYS A 128 -16.58 28.38 4.19
C CYS A 128 -16.86 26.92 3.79
N HIS A 129 -18.07 26.40 4.05
CA HIS A 129 -18.48 25.06 3.61
C HIS A 129 -18.47 24.91 2.09
N ASN A 130 -18.97 25.92 1.38
CA ASN A 130 -18.98 25.92 -0.09
C ASN A 130 -17.55 25.98 -0.66
N ALA A 131 -16.69 26.84 -0.09
CA ALA A 131 -15.29 26.93 -0.47
C ALA A 131 -14.54 25.61 -0.21
N TRP A 132 -14.75 24.98 0.94
CA TRP A 132 -14.19 23.68 1.28
C TRP A 132 -14.68 22.57 0.33
N GLY A 133 -15.98 22.52 0.05
CA GLY A 133 -16.57 21.57 -0.89
C GLY A 133 -16.00 21.71 -2.30
N SER A 134 -15.90 22.93 -2.80
CA SER A 134 -15.32 23.24 -4.12
C SER A 134 -13.83 22.91 -4.18
N PHE A 135 -13.07 23.22 -3.12
CA PHE A 135 -11.68 22.81 -3.00
C PHE A 135 -11.54 21.30 -3.07
N TRP A 136 -12.34 20.57 -2.30
CA TRP A 136 -12.29 19.11 -2.24
C TRP A 136 -12.51 18.51 -3.63
N THR A 137 -13.64 18.82 -4.28
CA THR A 137 -13.99 18.23 -5.57
C THR A 137 -13.04 18.60 -6.70
N ARG A 138 -12.29 19.71 -6.59
CA ARG A 138 -11.32 20.13 -7.61
C ARG A 138 -9.91 19.61 -7.39
N GLN A 139 -9.48 19.52 -6.14
CA GLN A 139 -8.08 19.23 -5.79
C GLN A 139 -7.90 17.79 -5.31
N VAL A 140 -8.81 17.28 -4.47
CA VAL A 140 -8.64 15.97 -3.86
C VAL A 140 -8.69 14.83 -4.87
N PRO A 141 -9.59 14.79 -5.88
CA PRO A 141 -9.54 13.77 -6.92
C PRO A 141 -8.21 13.71 -7.67
N LYS A 142 -7.61 14.87 -7.96
CA LYS A 142 -6.31 14.93 -8.64
C LYS A 142 -5.20 14.29 -7.82
N LEU A 143 -5.31 14.37 -6.49
CA LEU A 143 -4.35 13.75 -5.57
C LEU A 143 -4.71 12.26 -5.32
N LEU A 144 -6.00 11.94 -5.21
CA LEU A 144 -6.51 10.61 -4.88
C LEU A 144 -6.60 9.65 -6.07
N LEU A 145 -6.58 10.13 -7.30
CA LEU A 145 -6.73 9.27 -8.49
C LEU A 145 -5.51 9.30 -9.42
N HIS A 146 -4.44 10.04 -9.07
CA HIS A 146 -3.19 10.02 -9.85
C HIS A 146 -2.47 8.66 -9.74
N PRO A 147 -1.83 8.12 -10.79
CA PRO A 147 -1.10 6.85 -10.72
C PRO A 147 0.16 6.89 -9.83
N ASP A 148 0.96 7.97 -9.86
CA ASP A 148 2.30 8.03 -9.21
C ASP A 148 2.33 8.55 -7.75
N LYS A 149 1.45 8.08 -6.88
CA LYS A 149 1.19 8.73 -5.59
C LYS A 149 2.32 8.61 -4.55
N ALA A 150 3.20 9.61 -4.52
CA ALA A 150 3.77 10.05 -3.25
C ALA A 150 2.61 10.55 -2.35
N GLN A 151 2.59 10.07 -1.11
CA GLN A 151 1.56 10.32 -0.09
C GLN A 151 0.86 11.68 -0.24
N VAL A 152 -0.46 11.63 -0.39
CA VAL A 152 -1.29 12.80 -0.59
C VAL A 152 -1.14 13.75 0.60
N LYS A 153 -0.45 14.87 0.38
CA LYS A 153 -0.39 15.95 1.36
C LYS A 153 -1.52 16.95 1.12
N VAL A 154 -2.79 16.50 1.18
CA VAL A 154 -3.96 17.41 1.16
C VAL A 154 -3.73 18.55 2.17
N PHE A 155 -3.12 18.23 3.31
CA PHE A 155 -2.80 19.16 4.39
C PHE A 155 -1.81 20.27 4.02
N ASP A 156 -0.98 20.08 2.99
CA ASP A 156 0.06 21.05 2.59
C ASP A 156 -0.41 22.00 1.48
N THR A 157 -1.61 21.77 0.92
CA THR A 157 -2.16 22.63 -0.13
C THR A 157 -2.51 24.03 0.43
N PRO A 158 -2.36 25.11 -0.35
CA PRO A 158 -2.80 26.44 0.07
C PRO A 158 -4.29 26.48 0.40
N ALA A 159 -4.69 27.34 1.34
CA ALA A 159 -6.10 27.53 1.67
C ALA A 159 -6.87 28.05 0.44
N PRO A 160 -8.05 27.50 0.12
CA PRO A 160 -8.90 28.05 -0.92
C PRO A 160 -9.35 29.47 -0.54
N SER A 161 -9.42 30.37 -1.53
CA SER A 161 -9.93 31.73 -1.33
C SER A 161 -11.32 31.72 -0.70
N GLY A 162 -11.54 32.60 0.29
CA GLY A 162 -12.81 32.71 1.00
C GLY A 162 -13.02 31.67 2.11
N LEU A 163 -12.06 30.77 2.36
CA LEU A 163 -12.11 29.89 3.53
C LEU A 163 -11.40 30.54 4.71
N ASN A 164 -12.15 30.78 5.78
CA ASN A 164 -11.59 31.26 7.05
C ASN A 164 -10.54 30.25 7.59
N PRO A 165 -9.36 30.72 8.07
CA PRO A 165 -8.30 29.82 8.55
C PRO A 165 -8.71 28.92 9.72
N ALA A 166 -9.55 29.39 10.64
CA ALA A 166 -10.05 28.59 11.76
C ALA A 166 -11.04 27.52 11.26
N CYS A 167 -11.93 27.84 10.31
CA CYS A 167 -12.80 26.85 9.68
C CYS A 167 -11.99 25.81 8.91
N ARG A 168 -10.92 26.23 8.21
CA ARG A 168 -10.00 25.29 7.56
C ARG A 168 -9.38 24.32 8.56
N ALA A 169 -8.85 24.82 9.67
CA ALA A 169 -8.27 23.99 10.71
C ALA A 169 -9.29 22.98 11.25
N ALA A 170 -10.53 23.42 11.52
CA ALA A 170 -11.61 22.54 11.96
C ALA A 170 -11.98 21.48 10.90
N PHE A 171 -12.08 21.83 9.62
CA PHE A 171 -12.34 20.85 8.56
C PHE A 171 -11.22 19.83 8.41
N LEU A 172 -9.97 20.26 8.48
CA LEU A 172 -8.82 19.35 8.43
C LEU A 172 -8.77 18.45 9.66
N ASP A 173 -9.12 18.97 10.83
CA ASP A 173 -9.24 18.17 12.05
C ASP A 173 -10.37 17.15 11.94
N GLY A 174 -11.52 17.53 11.37
CA GLY A 174 -12.59 16.61 11.01
C GLY A 174 -12.07 15.46 10.13
N VAL A 175 -11.40 15.77 9.00
CA VAL A 175 -10.81 14.75 8.12
C VAL A 175 -9.82 13.84 8.87
N ARG A 176 -9.02 14.38 9.80
CA ARG A 176 -8.08 13.60 10.61
C ARG A 176 -8.80 12.74 11.64
N HIS A 177 -9.90 13.19 12.21
CA HIS A 177 -10.69 12.43 13.16
C HIS A 177 -11.32 11.21 12.49
N PHE A 178 -11.81 11.38 11.26
CA PHE A 178 -12.22 10.28 10.36
C PHE A 178 -11.01 9.55 9.74
N LYS A 179 -9.90 9.45 10.50
CA LYS A 179 -8.56 8.97 10.11
C LYS A 179 -8.62 7.72 9.24
N TYR A 180 -9.46 6.77 9.66
CA TYR A 180 -9.58 5.45 9.06
C TYR A 180 -10.42 5.44 7.78
N GLU A 181 -11.31 6.41 7.58
CA GLU A 181 -12.27 6.37 6.48
C GLU A 181 -11.76 7.04 5.21
N VAL A 182 -10.91 8.06 5.31
CA VAL A 182 -10.74 9.01 4.20
C VAL A 182 -9.33 9.04 3.62
N LEU A 183 -8.29 8.97 4.46
CA LEU A 183 -6.91 9.16 3.99
C LEU A 183 -5.90 8.11 4.46
N HIS A 184 -6.23 7.29 5.47
CA HIS A 184 -5.36 6.18 5.92
C HIS A 184 -5.87 4.78 5.57
N PHE A 185 -6.97 4.68 4.82
CA PHE A 185 -7.48 3.37 4.38
C PHE A 185 -6.46 2.58 3.56
N GLU A 186 -5.55 3.26 2.84
CA GLU A 186 -4.55 2.58 2.01
C GLU A 186 -3.64 1.68 2.84
N THR A 187 -3.09 2.19 3.95
CA THR A 187 -2.22 1.40 4.83
C THR A 187 -2.96 0.22 5.43
N TYR A 188 -4.21 0.41 5.81
CA TYR A 188 -5.05 -0.64 6.37
C TYR A 188 -5.32 -1.76 5.34
N ILE A 189 -5.83 -1.42 4.15
CA ILE A 189 -6.13 -2.38 3.09
C ILE A 189 -4.86 -3.14 2.66
N MET A 190 -3.71 -2.45 2.56
CA MET A 190 -2.44 -3.09 2.25
C MET A 190 -2.01 -4.07 3.36
N GLN A 191 -2.13 -3.69 4.64
CA GLN A 191 -1.80 -4.56 5.76
C GLN A 191 -2.71 -5.78 5.85
N GLU A 192 -4.01 -5.60 5.65
CA GLU A 192 -4.96 -6.71 5.57
C GLU A 192 -4.65 -7.64 4.39
N GLY A 193 -4.34 -7.09 3.22
CA GLY A 193 -3.94 -7.87 2.05
C GLY A 193 -2.69 -8.71 2.32
N VAL A 194 -1.67 -8.13 2.97
CA VAL A 194 -0.48 -8.89 3.38
C VAL A 194 -0.82 -9.97 4.40
N ALA A 195 -1.62 -9.66 5.42
CA ALA A 195 -2.03 -10.63 6.44
C ALA A 195 -2.82 -11.80 5.84
N GLU A 196 -3.66 -11.52 4.86
CA GLU A 196 -4.45 -12.52 4.14
C GLU A 196 -3.55 -13.43 3.29
N ILE A 197 -2.58 -12.87 2.55
CA ILE A 197 -1.60 -13.66 1.79
C ILE A 197 -0.80 -14.58 2.72
N ILE A 198 -0.37 -14.08 3.89
CA ILE A 198 0.37 -14.89 4.86
C ILE A 198 -0.50 -16.01 5.43
N THR A 199 -1.77 -15.73 5.73
CA THR A 199 -2.71 -16.74 6.19
C THR A 199 -2.94 -17.81 5.12
N HIS A 200 -3.13 -17.42 3.86
CA HIS A 200 -3.26 -18.33 2.74
C HIS A 200 -2.00 -19.20 2.57
N PHE A 201 -0.81 -18.60 2.61
CA PHE A 201 0.46 -19.32 2.55
C PHE A 201 0.60 -20.36 3.66
N ALA A 202 0.23 -20.02 4.90
CA ALA A 202 0.29 -20.93 6.04
C ALA A 202 -0.72 -22.09 5.93
N ALA A 203 -1.87 -21.86 5.30
CA ALA A 203 -2.89 -22.89 5.08
C ALA A 203 -2.55 -23.87 3.94
N SER A 204 -1.75 -23.42 2.96
CA SER A 204 -1.26 -24.26 1.86
C SER A 204 0.04 -25.01 2.21
N ALA A 205 0.47 -24.99 3.47
CA ALA A 205 1.67 -25.66 3.98
C ALA A 205 1.38 -27.06 4.49
#